data_AF-A0A553RC12-F1
#
_entry.id   AF-A0A553RC12-F1
#
_cell.length_a   1.000
_cell.length_b   1.000
_cell.length_c   1.000
_cell.angle_alpha   90.00
_cell.angle_beta   90.00
_cell.angle_gamma   90.00
#
_symmetry.space_group_name_H-M   'P 1'
#
loop_
_entity.id
_entity.type
_entity.pdbx_description
1 polymer ?
#
loop_
_entity_poly.entity_id
_entity_poly.type
_entity_poly.pdbx_seq_one_letter_code
_entity_poly.pdbx_strand_id
1 'polypeptide(L)'
;DQMSRCESISSSALFLRCSHLVDPAPFVSVCESDACHCSSGGECVCQAMLEYSRACASRAPKCPVGMEYSDCTASCSTSCQNVNVQEVCKEECVDGCICPAGKVLDGERCVEVSQCSCTHGGRRYPPASSISQDCNTCICRHGSWECTNEGCPGECLVTGQSHYKTFDDKFFTFSGICQYLLAKDCQSGSFSAIIETAQCAEDEEAICTRSIILRFRDLANQTVWLKHGGVVFVDGMDVQMPLINGLLRIHSTVLSSVRLHYGDDLRLDWDGRGRVLLK
;
A
#
# COMPACT_ATOMS: atom_id res chain seq x y z
N ASP A 1 63.57 -4.38 18.37
CA ASP A 1 63.75 -3.52 19.57
C ASP A 1 62.37 -3.23 20.15
N GLN A 2 62.21 -3.17 21.48
CA GLN A 2 60.89 -2.97 22.10
C GLN A 2 60.37 -1.54 21.93
N MET A 3 61.26 -0.54 21.96
CA MET A 3 60.91 0.85 21.65
C MET A 3 60.30 0.98 20.25
N SER A 4 60.92 0.37 19.23
CA SER A 4 60.40 0.38 17.85
C SER A 4 59.02 -0.27 17.69
N ARG A 5 58.62 -1.14 18.64
CA ARG A 5 57.27 -1.73 18.62
C ARG A 5 56.23 -0.78 19.19
N CYS A 6 56.58 0.08 20.14
CA CYS A 6 55.67 1.12 20.65
C CYS A 6 55.33 2.15 19.57
N GLU A 7 56.29 2.53 18.73
CA GLU A 7 56.06 3.41 17.56
C GLU A 7 55.06 2.83 16.55
N SER A 8 54.81 1.52 16.56
CA SER A 8 53.79 0.91 15.69
C SER A 8 52.38 1.41 16.00
N ILE A 9 52.11 1.87 17.24
CA ILE A 9 50.82 2.45 17.62
C ILE A 9 50.52 3.73 16.82
N SER A 10 51.53 4.51 16.43
CA SER A 10 51.38 5.75 15.66
C SER A 10 51.65 5.60 14.16
N SER A 11 52.42 4.58 13.75
CA SER A 11 52.92 4.44 12.37
C SER A 11 52.37 3.24 11.58
N SER A 12 51.77 2.24 12.24
CA SER A 12 51.23 1.06 11.57
C SER A 12 49.97 1.40 10.76
N ALA A 13 49.85 0.81 9.57
CA ALA A 13 48.65 0.91 8.73
C ALA A 13 47.36 0.45 9.45
N LEU A 14 47.50 -0.44 10.45
CA LEU A 14 46.36 -0.91 11.26
C LEU A 14 45.82 0.16 12.21
N PHE A 15 46.70 1.04 12.73
CA PHE A 15 46.37 2.04 13.75
C PHE A 15 46.24 3.46 13.17
N LEU A 16 46.81 3.73 11.99
CA LEU A 16 46.68 4.98 11.26
C LEU A 16 45.21 5.37 11.00
N ARG A 17 44.32 4.39 10.81
CA ARG A 17 42.88 4.65 10.67
C ARG A 17 42.21 5.14 11.95
N CYS A 18 42.89 5.08 13.09
CA CYS A 18 42.37 5.52 14.36
C CYS A 18 42.96 6.83 14.88
N SER A 19 44.07 7.28 14.32
CA SER A 19 44.81 8.45 14.81
C SER A 19 43.96 9.74 14.82
N HIS A 20 42.96 9.82 13.94
CA HIS A 20 42.00 10.93 13.90
C HIS A 20 40.88 10.82 14.96
N LEU A 21 40.60 9.61 15.47
CA LEU A 21 39.61 9.37 16.53
C LEU A 21 40.24 9.42 17.92
N VAL A 22 41.46 8.89 18.06
CA VAL A 22 42.22 8.77 19.30
C VAL A 22 43.67 9.15 19.03
N ASP A 23 44.14 10.20 19.71
CA ASP A 23 45.55 10.61 19.68
C ASP A 23 46.44 9.44 20.18
N PRO A 24 47.38 8.94 19.35
CA PRO A 24 48.26 7.84 19.72
C PRO A 24 49.39 8.25 20.68
N ALA A 25 49.74 9.54 20.79
CA ALA A 25 50.91 9.99 21.53
C ALA A 25 50.93 9.58 23.03
N PRO A 26 49.81 9.67 23.79
CA PRO A 26 49.76 9.21 25.17
C PRO A 26 49.92 7.69 25.32
N PHE A 27 49.51 6.90 24.32
CA PHE A 27 49.62 5.45 24.36
C PHE A 27 51.04 4.97 24.02
N VAL A 28 51.72 5.68 23.11
CA VAL A 28 53.14 5.45 22.80
C VAL A 28 54.01 5.73 24.03
N SER A 29 53.80 6.86 24.73
CA SER A 29 54.61 7.22 25.90
C SER A 29 54.46 6.24 27.07
N VAL A 30 53.24 5.75 27.32
CA VAL A 30 52.98 4.69 28.32
C VAL A 30 53.62 3.37 27.89
N CYS A 31 53.52 3.00 26.60
CA CYS A 31 54.15 1.79 26.06
C CYS A 31 55.68 1.80 26.25
N GLU A 32 56.33 2.93 25.95
CA GLU A 32 57.78 3.08 26.10
C GLU A 32 58.22 2.99 27.56
N SER A 33 57.48 3.65 28.47
CA SER A 33 57.70 3.56 29.91
C SER A 33 57.57 2.13 30.44
N ASP A 34 56.50 1.43 30.06
CA ASP A 34 56.24 0.07 30.53
C ASP A 34 57.23 -0.94 29.94
N ALA A 35 57.64 -0.76 28.68
CA ALA A 35 58.65 -1.60 28.03
C ALA A 35 60.01 -1.54 28.77
N CYS A 36 60.39 -0.40 29.34
CA CYS A 36 61.64 -0.24 30.10
C CYS A 36 61.66 -1.01 31.43
N HIS A 37 60.48 -1.25 32.01
CA HIS A 37 60.34 -1.91 33.31
C HIS A 37 59.84 -3.37 33.20
N CYS A 38 59.63 -3.87 31.98
CA CYS A 38 59.03 -5.16 31.75
C CYS A 38 60.07 -6.30 31.72
N SER A 39 59.89 -7.33 32.56
CA SER A 39 60.71 -8.55 32.53
C SER A 39 60.41 -9.45 31.33
N SER A 40 59.17 -9.39 30.82
CA SER A 40 58.64 -10.12 29.65
C SER A 40 58.20 -9.13 28.58
N GLY A 41 59.12 -8.31 28.05
CA GLY A 41 58.76 -7.11 27.26
C GLY A 41 57.99 -7.30 25.94
N GLY A 42 57.55 -8.52 25.59
CA GLY A 42 56.48 -8.71 24.61
C GLY A 42 55.07 -8.46 25.16
N GLU A 43 54.83 -8.71 26.45
CA GLU A 43 53.51 -8.68 27.10
C GLU A 43 53.07 -7.24 27.42
N CYS A 44 53.98 -6.41 27.93
CA CYS A 44 53.69 -5.00 28.22
C CYS A 44 53.37 -4.18 26.95
N VAL A 45 54.09 -4.44 25.85
CA VAL A 45 53.80 -3.81 24.55
C VAL A 45 52.43 -4.24 24.02
N CYS A 46 52.07 -5.52 24.16
CA CYS A 46 50.75 -6.01 23.75
C CYS A 46 49.61 -5.36 24.56
N GLN A 47 49.83 -5.10 25.85
CA GLN A 47 48.83 -4.42 26.69
C GLN A 47 48.58 -2.98 26.24
N ALA A 48 49.64 -2.21 25.93
CA ALA A 48 49.49 -0.85 25.43
C ALA A 48 48.79 -0.80 24.06
N MET A 49 49.12 -1.73 23.16
CA MET A 49 48.43 -1.88 21.86
C MET A 49 46.95 -2.26 22.03
N LEU A 50 46.65 -3.13 22.99
CA LEU A 50 45.28 -3.54 23.30
C LEU A 50 44.46 -2.36 23.85
N GLU A 51 45.03 -1.57 24.75
CA GLU A 51 44.36 -0.36 25.28
C GLU A 51 44.10 0.67 24.18
N TYR A 52 45.06 0.91 23.27
CA TYR A 52 44.83 1.78 22.11
C TYR A 52 43.72 1.22 21.21
N SER A 53 43.72 -0.09 20.94
CA SER A 53 42.67 -0.72 20.13
C SER A 53 41.27 -0.62 20.77
N ARG A 54 41.18 -0.70 22.10
CA ARG A 54 39.92 -0.52 22.86
C ARG A 54 39.45 0.92 22.84
N ALA A 55 40.36 1.87 23.07
CA ALA A 55 40.06 3.29 22.97
C ALA A 55 39.54 3.63 21.56
N CYS A 56 40.19 3.06 20.55
CA CYS A 56 39.77 3.17 19.16
C CYS A 56 38.37 2.63 18.91
N ALA A 57 38.13 1.36 19.29
CA ALA A 57 36.85 0.69 19.09
C ALA A 57 35.69 1.40 19.81
N SER A 58 35.96 2.10 20.92
CA SER A 58 34.95 2.86 21.64
C SER A 58 34.51 4.14 20.91
N ARG A 59 35.39 4.70 20.05
CA ARG A 59 35.13 5.92 19.25
C ARG A 59 34.83 5.63 17.79
N ALA A 60 35.00 4.38 17.35
CA ALA A 60 34.67 3.96 16.00
C ALA A 60 33.14 4.06 15.75
N PRO A 61 32.73 4.54 14.57
CA PRO A 61 31.32 4.62 14.20
C PRO A 61 30.70 3.21 14.20
N LYS A 62 29.58 3.06 14.91
CA LYS A 62 28.83 1.81 15.00
C LYS A 62 27.71 1.82 13.96
N CYS A 63 27.88 1.06 12.89
CA CYS A 63 26.81 0.83 11.94
C CYS A 63 25.81 -0.22 12.45
N PRO A 64 24.52 -0.09 12.10
CA PRO A 64 23.54 -1.16 12.31
C PRO A 64 24.01 -2.48 11.68
N VAL A 65 23.51 -3.59 12.21
CA VAL A 65 23.88 -4.93 11.73
C VAL A 65 23.55 -5.07 10.24
N GLY A 66 24.56 -5.44 9.44
CA GLY A 66 24.42 -5.63 7.99
C GLY A 66 24.68 -4.38 7.16
N MET A 67 25.03 -3.25 7.78
CA MET A 67 25.57 -2.07 7.11
C MET A 67 27.09 -1.98 7.26
N GLU A 68 27.72 -1.30 6.32
CA GLU A 68 29.16 -1.04 6.28
C GLU A 68 29.42 0.45 6.46
N TYR A 69 30.42 0.78 7.27
CA TYR A 69 30.87 2.16 7.40
C TYR A 69 31.60 2.60 6.13
N SER A 70 31.33 3.81 5.69
CA SER A 70 32.02 4.46 4.58
C SER A 70 32.33 5.91 4.94
N ASP A 71 33.58 6.31 4.68
CA ASP A 71 34.07 7.70 4.78
C ASP A 71 33.47 8.61 3.70
N CYS A 72 32.74 8.01 2.74
CA CYS A 72 32.10 8.72 1.65
C CYS A 72 30.76 8.07 1.33
N THR A 73 29.70 8.61 1.90
CA THR A 73 28.33 8.26 1.57
C THR A 73 27.70 9.40 0.79
N ALA A 74 26.90 9.08 -0.22
CA ALA A 74 26.02 10.07 -0.81
C ALA A 74 24.98 10.50 0.23
N SER A 75 24.61 11.77 0.26
CA SER A 75 23.56 12.31 1.15
C SER A 75 22.20 11.60 0.99
N CYS A 76 22.02 10.84 -0.09
CA CYS A 76 20.86 9.99 -0.33
C CYS A 76 21.24 8.51 -0.20
N SER A 77 20.46 7.77 0.58
CA SER A 77 20.57 6.31 0.62
C SER A 77 19.69 5.66 -0.45
N THR A 78 20.24 4.70 -1.19
CA THR A 78 19.45 3.83 -2.07
C THR A 78 18.57 2.93 -1.22
N SER A 79 17.25 3.06 -1.37
CA SER A 79 16.26 2.28 -0.62
C SER A 79 15.30 1.56 -1.55
N CYS A 80 14.56 0.58 -1.03
CA CYS A 80 13.52 -0.14 -1.78
C CYS A 80 12.44 0.78 -2.39
N GLN A 81 12.26 1.98 -1.84
CA GLN A 81 11.30 2.96 -2.37
C GLN A 81 11.94 3.88 -3.43
N ASN A 82 13.27 3.89 -3.51
CA ASN A 82 14.08 4.87 -4.22
C ASN A 82 15.32 4.18 -4.83
N VAL A 83 15.10 3.12 -5.60
CA VAL A 83 16.19 2.29 -6.18
C VAL A 83 17.04 3.09 -7.18
N ASN A 84 16.46 4.10 -7.84
CA ASN A 84 17.10 4.86 -8.92
C ASN A 84 17.53 6.29 -8.53
N VAL A 85 17.67 6.60 -7.23
CA VAL A 85 17.94 7.97 -6.74
C VAL A 85 19.38 8.45 -6.98
N GLN A 86 20.29 7.58 -7.45
CA GLN A 86 21.68 7.93 -7.72
C GLN A 86 21.86 8.99 -8.83
N GLU A 87 20.89 9.16 -9.76
CA GLU A 87 21.00 10.20 -10.82
C GLU A 87 20.72 11.64 -10.33
N VAL A 88 20.10 11.82 -9.16
CA VAL A 88 19.58 13.13 -8.72
C VAL A 88 20.33 13.71 -7.52
N CYS A 89 21.15 12.91 -6.85
CA CYS A 89 21.80 13.34 -5.62
C CYS A 89 23.10 14.07 -5.88
N LYS A 90 23.21 15.29 -5.34
CA LYS A 90 24.49 16.00 -5.28
C LYS A 90 25.44 15.17 -4.42
N GLU A 91 26.61 14.87 -4.97
CA GLU A 91 27.68 14.18 -4.26
C GLU A 91 28.28 15.13 -3.21
N GLU A 92 27.65 15.19 -2.04
CA GLU A 92 28.32 15.65 -0.82
C GLU A 92 28.77 14.40 -0.07
N CYS A 93 30.09 14.21 -0.05
CA CYS A 93 30.74 13.09 0.60
C CYS A 93 30.69 13.30 2.12
N VAL A 94 29.88 12.50 2.81
CA VAL A 94 29.75 12.54 4.27
C VAL A 94 29.98 11.14 4.85
N ASP A 95 30.68 11.06 5.98
CA ASP A 95 30.85 9.82 6.74
C ASP A 95 29.48 9.23 7.14
N GLY A 96 29.29 7.93 6.92
CA GLY A 96 28.02 7.28 7.23
C GLY A 96 28.03 5.77 7.07
N CYS A 97 26.85 5.17 7.25
CA CYS A 97 26.64 3.74 7.06
C CYS A 97 25.85 3.49 5.78
N ILE A 98 26.34 2.58 4.95
CA ILE A 98 25.71 2.20 3.68
C ILE A 98 25.43 0.71 3.62
N CYS A 99 24.51 0.32 2.74
CA CYS A 99 24.34 -1.08 2.42
C CYS A 99 25.51 -1.58 1.57
N PRO A 100 25.94 -2.84 1.75
CA PRO A 100 26.94 -3.47 0.90
C PRO A 100 26.54 -3.41 -0.59
N ALA A 101 27.53 -3.46 -1.47
CA ALA A 101 27.31 -3.41 -2.91
C ALA A 101 26.26 -4.45 -3.38
N GLY A 102 25.30 -4.00 -4.20
CA GLY A 102 24.19 -4.84 -4.70
C GLY A 102 22.95 -4.87 -3.79
N LYS A 103 23.02 -4.33 -2.57
CA LYS A 103 21.90 -4.29 -1.64
C LYS A 103 21.32 -2.90 -1.48
N VAL A 104 20.05 -2.84 -1.09
CA VAL A 104 19.29 -1.60 -0.85
C VAL A 104 18.69 -1.60 0.55
N LEU A 105 18.43 -0.40 1.07
CA LEU A 105 17.85 -0.23 2.39
C LEU A 105 16.33 -0.50 2.38
N ASP A 106 15.87 -1.41 3.24
CA ASP A 106 14.46 -1.70 3.51
C ASP A 106 14.16 -1.48 5.00
N GLY A 107 13.76 -0.26 5.36
CA GLY A 107 13.66 0.13 6.77
C GLY A 107 15.05 0.27 7.39
N GLU A 108 15.42 -0.63 8.28
CA GLU A 108 16.73 -0.61 8.98
C GLU A 108 17.68 -1.72 8.53
N ARG A 109 17.29 -2.50 7.50
CA ARG A 109 18.05 -3.67 7.03
C ARG A 109 18.42 -3.54 5.56
N CYS A 110 19.58 -4.08 5.20
CA CYS A 110 20.01 -4.19 3.82
C CYS A 110 19.53 -5.50 3.20
N VAL A 111 18.80 -5.39 2.09
CA VAL A 111 18.19 -6.53 1.39
C VAL A 111 18.50 -6.48 -0.11
N GLU A 112 18.36 -7.62 -0.78
CA GLU A 112 18.35 -7.66 -2.23
C GLU A 112 17.09 -6.96 -2.77
N VAL A 113 17.16 -6.38 -3.97
CA VAL A 113 16.01 -5.71 -4.60
C VAL A 113 14.79 -6.64 -4.70
N SER A 114 15.01 -7.93 -4.96
CA SER A 114 13.94 -8.94 -4.99
C SER A 114 13.26 -9.21 -3.65
N GLN A 115 13.87 -8.80 -2.54
CA GLN A 115 13.36 -8.99 -1.18
C GLN A 115 12.76 -7.71 -0.59
N CYS A 116 12.65 -6.65 -1.38
CA CYS A 116 12.06 -5.39 -0.96
C CYS A 116 10.60 -5.54 -0.51
N SER A 117 10.28 -4.93 0.64
CA SER A 117 8.92 -4.85 1.16
C SER A 117 8.10 -3.78 0.43
N CYS A 118 6.78 -4.00 0.30
CA CYS A 118 5.85 -3.02 -0.26
C CYS A 118 5.02 -2.38 0.84
N THR A 119 4.53 -1.15 0.59
CA THR A 119 3.63 -0.45 1.52
C THR A 119 2.25 -0.28 0.91
N HIS A 120 1.19 -0.59 1.66
CA HIS A 120 -0.20 -0.33 1.26
C HIS A 120 -1.03 0.05 2.49
N GLY A 121 -1.75 1.18 2.43
CA GLY A 121 -2.55 1.69 3.55
C GLY A 121 -1.73 1.91 4.84
N GLY A 122 -0.46 2.33 4.70
CA GLY A 122 0.46 2.53 5.82
C GLY A 122 1.05 1.26 6.44
N ARG A 123 0.73 0.07 5.92
CA ARG A 123 1.27 -1.22 6.40
C ARG A 123 2.34 -1.74 5.45
N ARG A 124 3.38 -2.39 6.00
CA ARG A 124 4.43 -3.07 5.24
C ARG A 124 4.06 -4.53 4.97
N TYR A 125 4.35 -4.99 3.76
CA TYR A 125 4.07 -6.34 3.27
C TYR A 125 5.37 -7.00 2.78
N PRO A 126 5.62 -8.28 3.11
CA PRO A 126 6.77 -9.00 2.59
C PRO A 126 6.68 -9.20 1.07
N PRO A 127 7.81 -9.45 0.39
CA PRO A 127 7.83 -9.78 -1.04
C PRO A 127 6.89 -10.95 -1.34
N ALA A 128 6.29 -10.92 -2.54
CA ALA A 128 5.27 -11.87 -3.01
C ALA A 128 3.93 -11.88 -2.24
N SER A 129 3.72 -10.94 -1.30
CA SER A 129 2.38 -10.72 -0.72
C SER A 129 1.38 -10.34 -1.80
N SER A 130 0.14 -10.80 -1.63
CA SER A 130 -0.98 -10.47 -2.51
C SER A 130 -2.02 -9.64 -1.76
N ILE A 131 -2.51 -8.57 -2.39
CA ILE A 131 -3.67 -7.80 -1.93
C ILE A 131 -4.70 -7.71 -3.06
N SER A 132 -5.96 -7.46 -2.68
CA SER A 132 -7.01 -7.10 -3.63
C SER A 132 -7.17 -5.59 -3.61
N GLN A 133 -7.10 -4.95 -4.78
CA GLN A 133 -7.47 -3.56 -4.97
C GLN A 133 -8.60 -3.53 -5.99
N ASP A 134 -9.80 -3.18 -5.52
CA ASP A 134 -11.05 -3.37 -6.25
C ASP A 134 -11.21 -4.83 -6.70
N CYS A 135 -11.33 -5.07 -8.00
CA CYS A 135 -11.35 -6.41 -8.59
C CYS A 135 -9.97 -6.94 -8.98
N ASN A 136 -8.93 -6.13 -8.87
CA ASN A 136 -7.58 -6.45 -9.32
C ASN A 136 -6.76 -7.12 -8.22
N THR A 137 -5.89 -8.04 -8.63
CA THR A 137 -4.93 -8.71 -7.75
C THR A 137 -3.58 -8.04 -7.90
N CYS A 138 -3.02 -7.56 -6.79
CA CYS A 138 -1.73 -6.89 -6.74
C CYS A 138 -0.72 -7.74 -5.98
N ILE A 139 0.44 -8.00 -6.59
CA ILE A 139 1.53 -8.77 -6.00
C ILE A 139 2.71 -7.85 -5.72
N CYS A 140 3.24 -7.92 -4.50
CA CYS A 140 4.41 -7.15 -4.11
C CYS A 140 5.69 -7.71 -4.77
N ARG A 141 6.32 -6.93 -5.65
CA ARG A 141 7.57 -7.28 -6.31
C ARG A 141 8.50 -6.07 -6.37
N HIS A 142 9.75 -6.28 -6.00
CA HIS A 142 10.80 -5.25 -6.04
C HIS A 142 10.45 -3.94 -5.30
N GLY A 143 9.67 -4.03 -4.21
CA GLY A 143 9.22 -2.86 -3.44
C GLY A 143 8.03 -2.11 -4.06
N SER A 144 7.50 -2.60 -5.18
CA SER A 144 6.35 -2.03 -5.89
C SER A 144 5.18 -3.02 -5.98
N TRP A 145 3.97 -2.50 -6.15
CA TRP A 145 2.79 -3.32 -6.41
C TRP A 145 2.61 -3.52 -7.91
N GLU A 146 2.71 -4.77 -8.36
CA GLU A 146 2.37 -5.16 -9.73
C GLU A 146 0.94 -5.72 -9.72
N CYS A 147 0.00 -4.97 -10.29
CA CYS A 147 -1.41 -5.31 -10.31
C CYS A 147 -1.87 -5.83 -11.67
N THR A 148 -2.87 -6.71 -11.67
CA THR A 148 -3.69 -6.96 -12.87
C THR A 148 -4.37 -5.67 -13.31
N ASN A 149 -4.70 -5.58 -14.60
CA ASN A 149 -5.37 -4.43 -15.18
C ASN A 149 -6.71 -4.83 -15.80
N GLU A 150 -7.53 -5.49 -14.99
CA GLU A 150 -8.89 -5.87 -15.35
C GLU A 150 -9.82 -4.66 -15.18
N GLY A 151 -10.75 -4.49 -16.12
CA GLY A 151 -11.81 -3.51 -16.00
C GLY A 151 -12.78 -3.91 -14.89
N CYS A 152 -12.73 -3.22 -13.76
CA CYS A 152 -13.62 -3.51 -12.65
C CYS A 152 -15.04 -2.98 -12.90
N PRO A 153 -16.10 -3.71 -12.48
CA PRO A 153 -17.46 -3.19 -12.52
C PRO A 153 -17.57 -1.92 -11.69
N GLY A 154 -18.16 -0.88 -12.25
CA GLY A 154 -18.53 0.31 -11.49
C GLY A 154 -19.72 0.02 -10.59
N GLU A 155 -19.83 0.70 -9.45
CA GLU A 155 -20.99 0.55 -8.57
C GLU A 155 -21.70 1.88 -8.35
N CYS A 156 -22.99 1.95 -8.69
CA CYS A 156 -23.87 3.02 -8.28
C CYS A 156 -24.80 2.54 -7.17
N LEU A 157 -24.89 3.31 -6.08
CA LEU A 157 -25.65 2.93 -4.89
C LEU A 157 -26.64 4.04 -4.52
N VAL A 158 -27.88 3.65 -4.27
CA VAL A 158 -28.91 4.48 -3.62
C VAL A 158 -29.19 3.88 -2.25
N THR A 159 -29.13 4.69 -1.21
CA THR A 159 -29.49 4.28 0.16
C THR A 159 -30.57 5.20 0.75
N GLY A 160 -31.13 4.81 1.90
CA GLY A 160 -32.22 5.55 2.55
C GLY A 160 -31.94 7.03 2.73
N GLN A 161 -33.01 7.84 2.81
CA GLN A 161 -32.97 9.31 2.84
C GLN A 161 -32.34 9.93 1.58
N SER A 162 -32.45 9.25 0.44
CA SER A 162 -31.98 9.75 -0.86
C SER A 162 -30.49 10.12 -0.88
N HIS A 163 -29.65 9.26 -0.28
CA HIS A 163 -28.21 9.31 -0.44
C HIS A 163 -27.78 8.50 -1.66
N TYR A 164 -26.88 9.07 -2.45
CA TYR A 164 -26.41 8.51 -3.70
C TYR A 164 -24.89 8.41 -3.68
N LYS A 165 -24.39 7.32 -4.26
CA LYS A 165 -23.01 7.12 -4.66
C LYS A 165 -23.00 6.87 -6.17
N THR A 166 -22.27 7.68 -6.92
CA THR A 166 -22.08 7.51 -8.36
C THR A 166 -21.07 6.39 -8.66
N PHE A 167 -20.98 5.98 -9.94
CA PHE A 167 -20.02 4.98 -10.40
C PHE A 167 -18.54 5.37 -10.19
N ASP A 168 -18.26 6.66 -10.11
CA ASP A 168 -16.94 7.27 -9.83
C ASP A 168 -16.77 7.67 -8.35
N ASP A 169 -17.48 7.00 -7.44
CA ASP A 169 -17.37 7.15 -5.99
C ASP A 169 -17.71 8.54 -5.42
N LYS A 170 -18.51 9.36 -6.12
CA LYS A 170 -19.00 10.64 -5.61
C LYS A 170 -20.27 10.46 -4.79
N PHE A 171 -20.25 10.99 -3.56
CA PHE A 171 -21.36 10.95 -2.63
C PHE A 171 -22.15 12.25 -2.62
N PHE A 172 -23.47 12.17 -2.67
CA PHE A 172 -24.36 13.33 -2.53
C PHE A 172 -25.75 12.94 -2.01
N THR A 173 -26.52 13.93 -1.58
CA THR A 173 -27.91 13.77 -1.13
C THR A 173 -28.81 14.57 -2.06
N PHE A 174 -29.95 14.00 -2.45
CA PHE A 174 -30.91 14.69 -3.29
C PHE A 174 -32.35 14.33 -2.90
N SER A 175 -33.05 15.29 -2.30
CA SER A 175 -34.39 15.12 -1.72
C SER A 175 -35.50 15.52 -2.70
N GLY A 176 -35.61 14.83 -3.83
CA GLY A 176 -36.67 15.06 -4.82
C GLY A 176 -37.78 14.00 -4.75
N ILE A 177 -39.03 14.40 -4.99
CA ILE A 177 -40.21 13.51 -5.07
C ILE A 177 -40.73 13.40 -6.52
N CYS A 178 -40.11 12.52 -7.31
CA CYS A 178 -40.47 12.29 -8.72
C CYS A 178 -39.92 10.95 -9.20
N GLN A 179 -40.02 10.70 -10.50
CA GLN A 179 -39.24 9.69 -11.19
C GLN A 179 -37.95 10.30 -11.73
N TYR A 180 -36.82 9.69 -11.40
CA TYR A 180 -35.49 10.16 -11.82
C TYR A 180 -34.76 9.08 -12.60
N LEU A 181 -34.12 9.49 -13.69
CA LEU A 181 -33.23 8.62 -14.44
C LEU A 181 -31.96 8.39 -13.61
N LEU A 182 -31.77 7.17 -13.10
CA LEU A 182 -30.60 6.81 -12.31
C LEU A 182 -29.41 6.49 -13.21
N ALA A 183 -29.63 5.67 -14.24
CA ALA A 183 -28.61 5.29 -15.20
C ALA A 183 -29.25 4.89 -16.53
N LYS A 184 -28.53 5.10 -17.63
CA LYS A 184 -28.93 4.65 -18.96
C LYS A 184 -27.69 4.51 -19.83
N ASP A 185 -27.70 3.53 -20.72
CA ASP A 185 -26.73 3.47 -21.79
C ASP A 185 -27.00 4.59 -22.82
N CYS A 186 -26.03 5.50 -22.98
CA CYS A 186 -26.10 6.63 -23.90
C CYS A 186 -25.69 6.27 -25.33
N GLN A 187 -24.99 5.15 -25.55
CA GLN A 187 -24.47 4.77 -26.85
C GLN A 187 -25.50 3.91 -27.61
N SER A 188 -25.81 2.72 -27.10
CA SER A 188 -26.74 1.81 -27.76
C SER A 188 -28.15 1.93 -27.20
N GLY A 189 -28.32 2.50 -26.00
CA GLY A 189 -29.60 2.55 -25.31
C GLY A 189 -30.16 1.18 -24.98
N SER A 190 -29.27 0.23 -24.66
CA SER A 190 -29.60 -1.16 -24.30
C SER A 190 -30.48 -1.25 -23.05
N PHE A 191 -30.21 -0.40 -22.05
CA PHE A 191 -31.00 -0.34 -20.82
C PHE A 191 -31.24 1.10 -20.33
N SER A 192 -32.27 1.25 -19.51
CA SER A 192 -32.46 2.42 -18.64
C SER A 192 -32.99 2.00 -17.27
N ALA A 193 -32.42 2.58 -16.22
CA ALA A 193 -32.83 2.43 -14.83
C ALA A 193 -33.41 3.75 -14.30
N ILE A 194 -34.66 3.69 -13.85
CA ILE A 194 -35.41 4.84 -13.34
C ILE A 194 -35.84 4.52 -11.91
N ILE A 195 -35.58 5.43 -10.98
CA ILE A 195 -36.05 5.31 -9.60
C ILE A 195 -37.29 6.17 -9.39
N GLU A 196 -38.21 5.68 -8.58
CA GLU A 196 -39.36 6.43 -8.11
C GLU A 196 -39.20 6.73 -6.63
N THR A 197 -39.22 8.01 -6.27
CA THR A 197 -39.06 8.47 -4.89
C THR A 197 -40.35 9.12 -4.41
N ALA A 198 -40.68 8.90 -3.13
CA ALA A 198 -41.85 9.49 -2.51
C ALA A 198 -41.58 9.76 -1.03
N GLN A 199 -42.32 10.73 -0.46
CA GLN A 199 -42.33 10.98 0.97
C GLN A 199 -42.76 9.71 1.72
N CYS A 200 -42.04 9.36 2.78
CA CYS A 200 -42.27 8.13 3.54
C CYS A 200 -42.45 8.31 5.03
N ALA A 201 -42.28 9.52 5.55
CA ALA A 201 -42.67 9.89 6.91
C ALA A 201 -43.37 11.25 6.91
N GLU A 202 -43.88 11.67 8.06
CA GLU A 202 -44.46 13.01 8.24
C GLU A 202 -43.44 14.13 7.99
N ASP A 203 -42.17 13.84 8.27
CA ASP A 203 -41.05 14.70 7.90
C ASP A 203 -40.97 14.87 6.37
N GLU A 204 -41.05 16.11 5.90
CA GLU A 204 -40.98 16.45 4.47
C GLU A 204 -39.59 16.14 3.86
N GLU A 205 -38.54 16.07 4.69
CA GLU A 205 -37.21 15.66 4.25
C GLU A 205 -37.06 14.13 4.14
N ALA A 206 -37.99 13.37 4.72
CA ALA A 206 -37.97 11.91 4.69
C ALA A 206 -38.50 11.36 3.36
N ILE A 207 -37.59 11.26 2.39
CA ILE A 207 -37.85 10.70 1.07
C ILE A 207 -37.26 9.29 0.97
N CYS A 208 -38.07 8.36 0.47
CA CYS A 208 -37.67 6.97 0.25
C CYS A 208 -37.82 6.59 -1.22
N THR A 209 -36.88 5.77 -1.70
CA THR A 209 -37.03 5.03 -2.96
C THR A 209 -38.14 3.99 -2.80
N ARG A 210 -39.18 4.07 -3.63
CA ARG A 210 -40.35 3.19 -3.59
C ARG A 210 -40.27 2.05 -4.58
N SER A 211 -39.74 2.35 -5.76
CA SER A 211 -39.57 1.37 -6.82
C SER A 211 -38.36 1.69 -7.68
N ILE A 212 -37.87 0.67 -8.36
CA ILE A 212 -36.94 0.83 -9.48
C ILE A 212 -37.52 0.16 -10.72
N ILE A 213 -37.45 0.89 -11.82
CA ILE A 213 -38.03 0.54 -13.11
C ILE A 213 -36.88 0.36 -14.08
N LEU A 214 -36.74 -0.85 -14.61
CA LEU A 214 -35.79 -1.17 -15.67
C LEU A 214 -36.52 -1.35 -16.99
N ARG A 215 -35.91 -0.83 -18.06
CA ARG A 215 -36.34 -1.06 -19.45
C ARG A 215 -35.17 -1.60 -20.25
N PHE A 216 -35.43 -2.62 -21.06
CA PHE A 216 -34.44 -3.27 -21.91
C PHE A 216 -34.86 -3.19 -23.36
N ARG A 217 -34.01 -2.61 -24.22
CA ARG A 217 -34.33 -2.41 -25.64
C ARG A 217 -34.55 -3.73 -26.37
N ASP A 218 -33.68 -4.71 -26.14
CA ASP A 218 -33.71 -5.99 -26.87
C ASP A 218 -34.89 -6.88 -26.43
N LEU A 219 -35.54 -6.54 -25.32
CA LEU A 219 -36.78 -7.18 -24.86
C LEU A 219 -38.01 -6.36 -25.26
N ALA A 220 -38.01 -5.75 -26.45
CA ALA A 220 -39.11 -4.92 -26.96
C ALA A 220 -39.51 -3.77 -26.02
N ASN A 221 -38.54 -3.17 -25.31
CA ASN A 221 -38.77 -2.19 -24.25
C ASN A 221 -39.65 -2.70 -23.09
N GLN A 222 -39.65 -4.02 -22.84
CA GLN A 222 -40.25 -4.65 -21.66
C GLN A 222 -39.87 -3.87 -20.41
N THR A 223 -40.86 -3.59 -19.58
CA THR A 223 -40.70 -2.79 -18.38
C THR A 223 -40.79 -3.68 -17.15
N VAL A 224 -39.71 -3.70 -16.36
CA VAL A 224 -39.59 -4.48 -15.13
C VAL A 224 -39.63 -3.52 -13.94
N TRP A 225 -40.63 -3.64 -13.09
CA TRP A 225 -40.77 -2.87 -11.85
C TRP A 225 -40.38 -3.74 -10.66
N LEU A 226 -39.40 -3.30 -9.89
CA LEU A 226 -39.10 -3.87 -8.58
C LEU A 226 -39.69 -2.92 -7.54
N LYS A 227 -40.78 -3.34 -6.89
CA LYS A 227 -41.56 -2.52 -5.96
C LYS A 227 -41.13 -2.79 -4.51
N HIS A 228 -41.57 -1.91 -3.62
CA HIS A 228 -41.47 -2.11 -2.18
C HIS A 228 -41.97 -3.51 -1.76
N GLY A 229 -41.28 -4.13 -0.81
CA GLY A 229 -41.57 -5.50 -0.35
C GLY A 229 -40.97 -6.62 -1.23
N GLY A 230 -40.21 -6.27 -2.28
CA GLY A 230 -39.57 -7.24 -3.17
C GLY A 230 -40.49 -7.83 -4.23
N VAL A 231 -41.66 -7.21 -4.46
CA VAL A 231 -42.59 -7.61 -5.51
C VAL A 231 -42.04 -7.20 -6.87
N VAL A 232 -42.03 -8.15 -7.81
CA VAL A 232 -41.59 -7.92 -9.19
C VAL A 232 -42.80 -7.91 -10.12
N PHE A 233 -42.92 -6.86 -10.90
CA PHE A 233 -44.02 -6.64 -11.82
C PHE A 233 -43.49 -6.41 -13.23
N VAL A 234 -43.89 -7.26 -14.17
CA VAL A 234 -43.42 -7.25 -15.56
C VAL A 234 -44.62 -7.10 -16.48
N ASP A 235 -44.57 -6.11 -17.37
CA ASP A 235 -45.60 -5.84 -18.39
C ASP A 235 -47.05 -5.85 -17.88
N GLY A 236 -47.30 -5.36 -16.67
CA GLY A 236 -48.65 -5.26 -16.12
C GLY A 236 -49.06 -6.39 -15.18
N MET A 237 -48.17 -7.36 -14.90
CA MET A 237 -48.49 -8.51 -14.05
C MET A 237 -47.44 -8.76 -12.98
N ASP A 238 -47.87 -9.15 -11.78
CA ASP A 238 -46.99 -9.69 -10.74
C ASP A 238 -46.46 -11.06 -11.22
N VAL A 239 -45.14 -11.24 -11.14
CA VAL A 239 -44.49 -12.47 -11.59
C VAL A 239 -43.94 -13.26 -10.42
N GLN A 240 -43.99 -14.60 -10.53
CA GLN A 240 -43.35 -15.50 -9.58
C GLN A 240 -41.84 -15.62 -9.89
N MET A 241 -41.03 -15.69 -8.84
CA MET A 241 -39.58 -15.86 -8.95
C MET A 241 -39.20 -17.36 -8.93
N PRO A 242 -38.15 -17.79 -9.64
CA PRO A 242 -37.28 -16.99 -10.49
C PRO A 242 -37.90 -16.71 -11.87
N LEU A 243 -37.61 -15.55 -12.44
CA LEU A 243 -37.95 -15.22 -13.82
C LEU A 243 -36.70 -15.35 -14.69
N ILE A 244 -36.79 -16.14 -15.76
CA ILE A 244 -35.73 -16.27 -16.77
C ILE A 244 -36.35 -15.98 -18.13
N ASN A 245 -35.91 -14.90 -18.79
CA ASN A 245 -36.38 -14.47 -20.10
C ASN A 245 -35.20 -14.00 -20.97
N GLY A 246 -34.65 -14.90 -21.77
CA GLY A 246 -33.46 -14.61 -22.57
C GLY A 246 -32.25 -14.23 -21.70
N LEU A 247 -31.73 -13.00 -21.87
CA LEU A 247 -30.63 -12.46 -21.08
C LEU A 247 -31.06 -11.95 -19.69
N LEU A 248 -32.37 -11.73 -19.48
CA LEU A 248 -32.92 -11.27 -18.22
C LEU A 248 -33.10 -12.44 -17.25
N ARG A 249 -32.49 -12.32 -16.08
CA ARG A 249 -32.62 -13.29 -14.98
C ARG A 249 -32.96 -12.54 -13.70
N ILE A 250 -34.06 -12.90 -13.04
CA ILE A 250 -34.51 -12.28 -11.79
C ILE A 250 -34.70 -13.37 -10.74
N HIS A 251 -34.08 -13.19 -9.59
CA HIS A 251 -34.09 -14.14 -8.49
C HIS A 251 -34.38 -13.44 -7.17
N SER A 252 -35.09 -14.12 -6.27
CA SER A 252 -35.16 -13.68 -4.88
C SER A 252 -33.86 -13.99 -4.15
N THR A 253 -33.41 -13.09 -3.28
CA THR A 253 -32.21 -13.27 -2.45
C THR A 253 -32.48 -12.87 -1.01
N VAL A 254 -31.72 -13.44 -0.07
CA VAL A 254 -31.89 -13.15 1.36
C VAL A 254 -31.44 -11.72 1.71
N LEU A 255 -30.33 -11.26 1.13
CA LEU A 255 -29.72 -9.98 1.50
C LEU A 255 -30.33 -8.79 0.77
N SER A 256 -30.60 -8.94 -0.53
CA SER A 256 -31.04 -7.85 -1.38
C SER A 256 -32.42 -8.08 -1.95
N SER A 257 -33.29 -8.87 -1.29
CA SER A 257 -34.68 -9.22 -1.69
C SER A 257 -34.86 -9.71 -3.14
N VAL A 258 -34.58 -8.88 -4.14
CA VAL A 258 -34.54 -9.19 -5.56
C VAL A 258 -33.16 -8.89 -6.16
N ARG A 259 -32.63 -9.83 -6.92
CA ARG A 259 -31.45 -9.65 -7.78
C ARG A 259 -31.85 -9.83 -9.24
N LEU A 260 -31.48 -8.88 -10.06
CA LEU A 260 -31.68 -8.89 -11.50
C LEU A 260 -30.32 -8.89 -12.21
N HIS A 261 -30.20 -9.73 -13.23
CA HIS A 261 -29.10 -9.73 -14.19
C HIS A 261 -29.64 -9.52 -15.59
N TYR A 262 -28.94 -8.73 -16.40
CA TYR A 262 -29.17 -8.61 -17.83
C TYR A 262 -27.84 -8.79 -18.56
N GLY A 263 -27.69 -9.95 -19.21
CA GLY A 263 -26.40 -10.35 -19.78
C GLY A 263 -25.33 -10.55 -18.70
N ASP A 264 -24.07 -10.30 -19.06
CA ASP A 264 -22.92 -10.37 -18.15
C ASP A 264 -22.54 -8.99 -17.58
N ASP A 265 -23.05 -7.91 -18.19
CA ASP A 265 -22.59 -6.54 -17.94
C ASP A 265 -23.43 -5.75 -16.94
N LEU A 266 -24.69 -6.15 -16.69
CA LEU A 266 -25.59 -5.40 -15.81
C LEU A 266 -26.15 -6.27 -14.69
N ARG A 267 -25.96 -5.81 -13.46
CA ARG A 267 -26.57 -6.38 -12.26
C ARG A 267 -27.25 -5.32 -11.42
N LEU A 268 -28.44 -5.65 -10.92
CA LEU A 268 -29.16 -4.80 -9.98
C LEU A 268 -29.62 -5.60 -8.77
N ASP A 269 -29.38 -5.04 -7.59
CA ASP A 269 -29.81 -5.57 -6.30
C ASP A 269 -30.79 -4.56 -5.65
N TRP A 270 -32.01 -5.01 -5.31
CA TRP A 270 -33.08 -4.19 -4.72
C TRP A 270 -33.59 -4.78 -3.42
N ASP A 271 -33.24 -4.17 -2.28
CA ASP A 271 -33.52 -4.73 -0.95
C ASP A 271 -35.00 -4.76 -0.52
N GLY A 272 -35.92 -4.26 -1.36
CA GLY A 272 -37.34 -4.17 -1.06
C GLY A 272 -37.73 -2.99 -0.18
N ARG A 273 -36.78 -2.21 0.35
CA ARG A 273 -37.01 -1.17 1.37
C ARG A 273 -36.49 0.21 1.00
N GLY A 274 -35.65 0.32 -0.01
CA GLY A 274 -35.17 1.62 -0.49
C GLY A 274 -33.73 1.60 -1.01
N ARG A 275 -32.99 0.51 -0.78
CA ARG A 275 -31.60 0.38 -1.22
C ARG A 275 -31.54 -0.26 -2.60
N VAL A 276 -30.91 0.45 -3.53
CA VAL A 276 -30.60 -0.01 -4.89
C VAL A 276 -29.09 -0.07 -5.03
N LEU A 277 -28.55 -1.21 -5.47
CA LEU A 277 -27.17 -1.31 -5.93
C LEU A 277 -27.16 -1.74 -7.40
N LEU A 278 -26.66 -0.86 -8.26
CA LEU A 278 -26.49 -1.09 -9.68
C LEU A 278 -24.99 -1.31 -9.96
N LYS A 279 -24.67 -2.41 -10.63
CA LYS A 279 -23.32 -2.74 -11.10
C LYS A 279 -23.33 -2.98 -12.60
#